data_AF-A0A429ZN70-F1
#
_entry.id   AF-A0A429ZN70-F1
#
_cell.length_a   1.000
_cell.length_b   1.000
_cell.length_c   1.000
_cell.angle_alpha   90.00
_cell.angle_beta   90.00
_cell.angle_gamma   90.00
#
_symmetry.space_group_name_H-M   'P 1'
#
loop_
_entity.id
_entity.type
_entity.pdbx_description
1 polymer ?
#
loop_
_entity_poly.entity_id
_entity_poly.type
_entity_poly.pdbx_seq_one_letter_code
_entity_poly.pdbx_strand_id
1 'polypeptide(L)'
;MTFNLAIATVIGSAIFPLVIHMGWGKMVEEWDAFGGWMAAAFIVGTIWLLNHGISTPMITQTGAWVDQGVAAGIGLWFAGLLSGDKVKASLPVVASAIIGGIIAGWVLSLFL
;
A
#
# COMPACT_ATOMS: atom_id res chain seq x y z
N MET A 1 -15.27 -13.14 11.78
CA MET A 1 -15.03 -13.06 10.33
C MET A 1 -15.47 -14.38 9.69
N THR A 2 -16.24 -14.35 8.60
CA THR A 2 -16.61 -15.57 7.86
C THR A 2 -15.46 -16.02 6.96
N PHE A 3 -15.50 -17.27 6.47
CA PHE A 3 -14.49 -17.77 5.53
C PHE A 3 -14.41 -16.92 4.25
N ASN A 4 -15.56 -16.50 3.71
CA ASN A 4 -15.62 -15.64 2.53
C ASN A 4 -14.96 -14.28 2.77
N LEU A 5 -15.17 -13.68 3.94
CA LEU A 5 -14.54 -12.42 4.33
C LEU A 5 -13.03 -12.56 4.53
N ALA A 6 -12.57 -13.72 5.01
CA ALA A 6 -11.15 -14.02 5.10
C ALA A 6 -10.49 -14.06 3.72
N ILE A 7 -11.11 -14.76 2.76
CA ILE A 7 -10.63 -14.81 1.37
C ILE A 7 -10.60 -13.40 0.76
N ALA A 8 -11.70 -12.64 0.89
CA ALA A 8 -11.79 -11.29 0.37
C ALA A 8 -10.69 -10.38 0.95
N THR A 9 -10.39 -10.52 2.24
CA THR A 9 -9.35 -9.75 2.92
C THR A 9 -7.96 -10.07 2.37
N VAL A 10 -7.65 -11.36 2.18
CA VAL A 10 -6.37 -11.80 1.60
C VAL A 10 -6.20 -11.27 0.17
N ILE A 11 -7.25 -11.40 -0.66
CA ILE A 11 -7.23 -10.91 -2.04
C ILE A 11 -7.09 -9.38 -2.07
N GLY A 12 -7.89 -8.66 -1.29
CA GLY A 12 -7.84 -7.20 -1.21
C GLY A 12 -6.46 -6.68 -0.78
N SER A 13 -5.84 -7.37 0.18
CA SER A 13 -4.48 -7.06 0.64
C SER A 13 -3.43 -7.30 -0.44
N ALA A 14 -3.59 -8.35 -1.26
CA ALA A 14 -2.63 -8.71 -2.30
C ALA A 14 -2.76 -7.85 -3.57
N ILE A 15 -3.97 -7.40 -3.92
CA ILE A 15 -4.22 -6.57 -5.12
C ILE A 15 -3.39 -5.29 -5.07
N PHE A 16 -3.30 -4.64 -3.91
CA PHE A 16 -2.64 -3.34 -3.82
C PHE A 16 -1.15 -3.36 -4.24
N PRO A 17 -0.25 -4.16 -3.62
CA PRO A 17 1.14 -4.25 -4.05
C PRO A 17 1.28 -4.76 -5.49
N LEU A 18 0.39 -5.65 -5.95
CA LEU A 18 0.44 -6.20 -7.31
C LEU A 18 0.19 -5.11 -8.37
N VAL A 19 -0.83 -4.27 -8.17
CA VAL A 19 -1.15 -3.18 -9.11
C VAL A 19 -0.05 -2.11 -9.10
N ILE A 20 0.55 -1.81 -7.93
CA ILE A 20 1.71 -0.90 -7.87
C ILE A 20 2.87 -1.47 -8.70
N HIS A 21 3.21 -2.75 -8.49
CA HIS A 21 4.33 -3.40 -9.18
C HIS A 21 4.14 -3.44 -10.71
N MET A 22 2.91 -3.61 -11.18
CA MET A 22 2.60 -3.68 -12.62
C MET A 22 2.55 -2.31 -13.32
N GLY A 23 2.10 -1.27 -12.61
CA GLY A 23 1.68 -0.02 -13.24
C GLY A 23 2.48 1.21 -12.84
N TRP A 24 2.86 1.35 -11.56
CA TRP A 24 3.39 2.63 -11.06
C TRP A 24 4.68 3.02 -11.78
N GLY A 25 5.65 2.10 -11.88
CA GLY A 25 6.93 2.38 -12.53
C GLY A 25 6.78 2.87 -13.97
N LYS A 26 5.86 2.25 -14.73
CA LYS A 26 5.58 2.64 -16.12
C LYS A 26 4.94 4.01 -16.24
N MET A 27 4.06 4.37 -15.30
CA MET A 27 3.45 5.71 -15.27
C MET A 27 4.52 6.78 -15.02
N VAL A 28 5.46 6.52 -14.11
CA VAL A 28 6.58 7.43 -13.83
C VAL A 28 7.57 7.49 -14.99
N GLU A 29 7.83 6.37 -15.66
CA GLU A 29 8.70 6.36 -16.84
C GLU A 29 8.15 7.22 -17.99
N GLU A 30 6.83 7.16 -18.23
CA GLU A 30 6.18 7.88 -19.32
C GLU A 30 5.89 9.36 -18.97
N TRP A 31 5.49 9.65 -17.73
CA TRP A 31 4.99 10.97 -17.31
C TRP A 31 5.82 11.63 -16.21
N ASP A 32 7.01 11.11 -15.91
CA ASP A 32 7.92 11.62 -14.87
C ASP A 32 7.19 11.77 -13.51
N ALA A 33 7.49 12.83 -12.74
CA ALA A 33 6.87 13.13 -11.47
C ALA A 33 5.33 13.19 -11.55
N PHE A 34 4.77 13.65 -12.66
CA PHE A 34 3.31 13.64 -12.87
C PHE A 34 2.76 12.22 -12.88
N GLY A 35 3.51 11.27 -13.45
CA GLY A 35 3.20 9.84 -13.37
C GLY A 35 3.07 9.31 -11.95
N GLY A 36 3.92 9.78 -11.04
CA GLY A 36 3.82 9.45 -9.62
C GLY A 36 2.54 9.97 -8.97
N TRP A 37 2.14 11.20 -9.27
CA TRP A 37 0.86 11.76 -8.81
C TRP A 37 -0.34 11.01 -9.36
N MET A 38 -0.29 10.65 -10.64
CA MET A 38 -1.34 9.86 -11.29
C MET A 38 -1.43 8.45 -10.68
N ALA A 39 -0.31 7.81 -10.42
CA ALA A 39 -0.28 6.51 -9.75
C ALA A 39 -0.85 6.61 -8.32
N ALA A 40 -0.49 7.65 -7.56
CA ALA A 40 -1.08 7.89 -6.25
C ALA A 40 -2.61 8.08 -6.33
N ALA A 41 -3.11 8.91 -7.25
CA ALA A 41 -4.54 9.16 -7.38
C ALA A 41 -5.33 7.91 -7.83
N PHE A 42 -4.87 7.25 -8.91
CA PHE A 42 -5.63 6.20 -9.56
C PHE A 42 -5.33 4.80 -9.00
N ILE A 43 -4.06 4.46 -8.74
CA ILE A 43 -3.74 3.14 -8.15
C ILE A 43 -4.13 3.15 -6.66
N VAL A 44 -3.55 4.05 -5.87
CA VAL A 44 -3.81 4.06 -4.42
C VAL A 44 -5.26 4.40 -4.12
N GLY A 45 -5.82 5.43 -4.77
CA GLY A 45 -7.21 5.83 -4.55
C GLY A 45 -8.24 4.76 -4.92
N THR A 46 -8.12 4.10 -6.08
CA THR A 46 -9.06 3.06 -6.48
C THR A 46 -8.94 1.82 -5.60
N ILE A 47 -7.73 1.38 -5.26
CA ILE A 47 -7.58 0.22 -4.38
C ILE A 47 -8.01 0.54 -2.95
N TRP A 48 -7.79 1.75 -2.46
CA TRP A 48 -8.35 2.20 -1.17
C TRP A 48 -9.88 2.15 -1.18
N LEU A 49 -10.52 2.61 -2.26
CA LEU A 49 -11.97 2.57 -2.39
C LEU A 49 -12.49 1.12 -2.30
N LEU A 50 -11.85 0.18 -3.00
CA LEU A 50 -12.22 -1.25 -2.97
C LEU A 50 -11.95 -1.91 -1.61
N ASN A 51 -10.82 -1.58 -0.97
CA ASN A 51 -10.40 -2.20 0.28
C ASN A 51 -11.04 -1.60 1.52
N HIS A 52 -11.47 -0.33 1.46
CA HIS A 52 -11.96 0.41 2.64
C HIS A 52 -13.15 1.33 2.36
N GLY A 53 -13.17 2.01 1.21
CA GLY A 53 -14.07 3.15 0.99
C GLY A 53 -15.52 2.82 0.61
N ILE A 54 -15.80 1.63 0.08
CA ILE A 54 -17.16 1.21 -0.29
C ILE A 54 -17.91 0.56 0.89
N SER A 55 -19.24 0.46 0.77
CA SER A 55 -20.12 -0.13 1.80
C SER A 55 -19.85 -1.61 2.08
N THR A 56 -19.32 -2.34 1.10
CA THR A 56 -18.91 -3.75 1.21
C THR A 56 -17.44 -3.90 0.84
N PRO A 57 -16.51 -3.46 1.70
CA PRO A 57 -15.09 -3.46 1.39
C PRO A 57 -14.52 -4.87 1.34
N MET A 58 -13.45 -5.06 0.55
CA MET A 58 -12.75 -6.36 0.48
C MET A 58 -12.03 -6.71 1.79
N ILE A 59 -11.43 -5.72 2.45
CA ILE A 59 -10.74 -5.93 3.73
C ILE A 59 -11.76 -5.78 4.87
N THR A 60 -11.87 -6.83 5.67
CA THR A 60 -12.71 -6.81 6.87
C THR A 60 -12.15 -5.82 7.88
N GLN A 61 -12.92 -4.79 8.21
CA GLN A 61 -12.56 -3.77 9.19
C GLN A 61 -13.01 -4.20 10.59
N THR A 62 -12.16 -4.07 11.60
CA THR A 62 -12.45 -4.43 13.00
C THR A 62 -12.54 -3.21 13.94
N GLY A 63 -12.52 -2.00 13.38
CA GLY A 63 -12.44 -0.74 14.12
C GLY A 63 -11.00 -0.24 14.33
N ALA A 64 -10.01 -1.10 14.17
CA ALA A 64 -8.62 -0.68 13.99
C ALA A 64 -8.39 -0.25 12.53
N TRP A 65 -7.63 0.81 12.31
CA TRP A 65 -7.20 1.20 10.97
C TRP A 65 -6.34 0.08 10.37
N VAL A 66 -6.80 -0.51 9.27
CA VAL A 66 -6.01 -1.50 8.52
C VAL A 66 -5.21 -0.76 7.45
N ASP A 67 -3.93 -0.56 7.72
CA ASP A 67 -3.06 0.23 6.83
C ASP A 67 -2.62 -0.57 5.59
N GLN A 68 -3.25 -0.30 4.44
CA GLN A 68 -2.84 -0.89 3.16
C GLN A 68 -1.43 -0.44 2.72
N GLY A 69 -0.89 0.65 3.27
CA GLY A 69 0.50 1.07 3.06
C GLY A 69 1.50 0.02 3.56
N VAL A 70 1.18 -0.68 4.66
CA VAL A 70 1.98 -1.82 5.13
C VAL A 70 1.92 -2.97 4.13
N ALA A 71 0.74 -3.25 3.56
CA ALA A 71 0.58 -4.29 2.54
C ALA A 71 1.39 -3.98 1.27
N ALA A 72 1.37 -2.72 0.80
CA ALA A 72 2.21 -2.27 -0.31
C ALA A 72 3.70 -2.42 0.01
N GLY A 73 4.14 -1.95 1.18
CA GLY A 73 5.53 -2.03 1.61
C GLY A 73 6.04 -3.46 1.65
N ILE A 74 5.31 -4.36 2.29
CA ILE A 74 5.68 -5.78 2.37
C ILE A 74 5.68 -6.41 0.97
N GLY A 75 4.61 -6.23 0.19
CA GLY A 75 4.48 -6.87 -1.12
C GLY A 75 5.55 -6.42 -2.11
N LEU A 76 5.83 -5.11 -2.19
CA LEU A 76 6.88 -4.58 -3.06
C LEU A 76 8.28 -4.96 -2.59
N TRP A 77 8.51 -4.99 -1.27
CA TRP A 77 9.78 -5.42 -0.72
C TRP A 77 10.07 -6.89 -1.06
N PHE A 78 9.09 -7.78 -0.87
CA PHE A 78 9.22 -9.18 -1.29
C PHE A 78 9.39 -9.33 -2.80
N ALA A 79 8.65 -8.57 -3.62
CA ALA A 79 8.81 -8.59 -5.07
C ALA A 79 10.23 -8.18 -5.49
N GLY A 80 10.81 -7.16 -4.85
CA GLY A 80 12.20 -6.75 -5.07
C GLY A 80 13.20 -7.84 -4.69
N LEU A 81 13.03 -8.48 -3.52
CA LEU A 81 13.88 -9.59 -3.10
C LEU A 81 13.85 -10.77 -4.09
N LEU A 82 12.66 -11.12 -4.58
CA LEU A 82 12.49 -12.16 -5.61
C LEU A 82 13.11 -11.75 -6.95
N SER A 83 13.22 -10.45 -7.22
CA SER A 83 13.85 -9.89 -8.43
C SER A 83 15.36 -9.69 -8.28
N GLY A 84 15.95 -10.04 -7.12
CA GLY A 84 17.39 -9.98 -6.86
C GLY A 84 17.87 -8.73 -6.10
N ASP A 85 16.96 -7.90 -5.59
CA ASP A 85 17.33 -6.74 -4.78
C ASP A 85 17.98 -7.14 -3.44
N LYS A 86 18.84 -6.26 -2.93
CA LYS A 86 19.61 -6.49 -1.70
C LYS A 86 18.90 -5.88 -0.50
N VAL A 87 18.55 -6.72 0.48
CA VAL A 87 17.97 -6.29 1.79
C VAL A 87 18.74 -5.12 2.41
N LYS A 88 20.08 -5.19 2.45
CA LYS A 88 20.90 -4.15 3.09
C LYS A 88 20.73 -2.78 2.41
N ALA A 89 20.49 -2.75 1.10
CA ALA A 89 20.30 -1.51 0.36
C ALA A 89 18.92 -0.90 0.60
N SER A 90 17.90 -1.70 0.95
CA SER A 90 16.56 -1.19 1.25
C SER A 90 16.41 -0.65 2.68
N LEU A 91 17.32 -0.98 3.61
CA LEU A 91 17.19 -0.60 5.02
C LEU A 91 17.02 0.91 5.26
N PRO A 92 17.74 1.82 4.57
CA PRO A 92 17.53 3.25 4.75
C PRO A 92 16.10 3.67 4.36
N VAL A 93 15.58 3.14 3.25
CA VAL A 93 14.21 3.44 2.79
C VAL A 93 13.17 2.92 3.78
N VAL A 94 13.35 1.70 4.29
CA VAL A 94 12.49 1.12 5.32
C VAL A 94 12.52 1.97 6.60
N ALA A 95 13.71 2.40 7.04
CA ALA A 95 13.84 3.27 8.22
C ALA A 95 13.14 4.63 8.01
N SER A 96 13.31 5.25 6.84
CA SER A 96 12.61 6.48 6.48
C SER A 96 11.09 6.31 6.46
N ALA A 97 10.59 5.18 5.94
CA ALA A 97 9.15 4.88 5.94
C ALA A 97 8.59 4.72 7.36
N ILE A 98 9.32 4.03 8.24
CA ILE A 98 8.93 3.89 9.66
C ILE A 98 8.90 5.25 10.36
N ILE A 99 9.95 6.06 10.19
CA ILE A 99 10.02 7.41 10.78
C ILE A 99 8.89 8.28 10.25
N GLY A 100 8.65 8.27 8.95
CA GLY A 100 7.56 9.01 8.31
C GLY A 100 6.18 8.58 8.82
N GLY A 101 5.95 7.27 8.98
CA GLY A 101 4.72 6.73 9.55
C GLY A 101 4.49 7.15 11.00
N ILE A 102 5.55 7.15 11.83
CA ILE A 102 5.48 7.64 13.22
C ILE A 102 5.14 9.13 13.26
N ILE A 103 5.78 9.94 12.42
CA ILE A 103 5.51 11.39 12.34
C ILE A 103 4.08 11.63 11.87
N ALA A 104 3.61 10.92 10.85
CA ALA A 104 2.24 11.03 10.35
C ALA A 104 1.22 10.65 11.43
N GLY A 105 1.46 9.54 12.15
CA GLY A 105 0.64 9.13 13.28
C GLY A 105 0.60 10.16 14.41
N TRP A 106 1.75 10.78 14.72
CA TRP A 106 1.81 11.87 15.69
C TRP A 106 1.01 13.10 15.22
N VAL A 107 1.15 13.52 13.96
CA VAL A 107 0.37 14.63 13.40
C VAL A 107 -1.14 14.35 13.47
N LEU A 108 -1.57 13.13 13.12
CA LEU A 108 -2.96 12.70 13.22
C LEU A 108 -3.50 12.80 14.66
N SER A 109 -2.68 12.48 15.67
CA SER A 109 -3.08 12.57 17.08
C SER A 109 -3.36 14.00 17.59
N LEU A 110 -3.02 15.03 16.81
CA LEU A 110 -3.28 16.42 17.18
C LEU A 110 -4.74 16.85 16.91
N PHE A 111 -5.49 16.08 16.11
CA PHE A 111 -6.85 16.46 15.69
C PHE A 111 -7.84 15.29 15.55
N LEU A 112 -7.41 14.06 15.84
CA LEU A 112 -8.27 12.88 16.05
C LEU A 112 -8.43 12.60 17.54
#